data_AF-A0A7S1QXF9-F1
#
_entry.id   AF-A0A7S1QXF9-F1
#
_cell.length_a   1.000
_cell.length_b   1.000
_cell.length_c   1.000
_cell.angle_alpha   90.00
_cell.angle_beta   90.00
_cell.angle_gamma   90.00
#
_symmetry.space_group_name_H-M   'P 1'
#
loop_
_entity.id
_entity.type
_entity.pdbx_description
1 polymer ?
#
loop_
_entity_poly.entity_id
_entity_poly.type
_entity_poly.pdbx_seq_one_letter_code
_entity_poly.pdbx_strand_id
1 'polypeptide(L)'
;RNAVSHYTRAVDLAAVPSVASAPEERALLLANRAMARLKLGDFEAAKEDAEAAVGLDPSNAKAHFRQAKALLGLRRGEEALAVLRRAVSLLPAERALADLLAKVERDSQ
;
A
#
# COMPACT_ATOMS: atom_id res chain seq x y z
N ARG A 1 -19.23 12.55 -0.86
CA ARG A 1 -18.27 13.52 -0.29
C ARG A 1 -17.53 13.05 0.97
N ASN A 2 -17.60 11.79 1.41
CA ASN A 2 -16.99 11.40 2.71
C ASN A 2 -15.93 10.28 2.66
N ALA A 3 -15.24 10.09 1.52
CA ALA A 3 -14.10 9.16 1.51
C ALA A 3 -12.95 9.74 2.36
N VAL A 4 -12.61 11.02 2.14
CA VAL A 4 -11.55 11.74 2.86
C VAL A 4 -11.77 11.75 4.38
N SER A 5 -13.01 11.90 4.86
CA SER A 5 -13.31 11.98 6.30
C SER A 5 -13.18 10.65 7.06
N HIS A 6 -13.44 9.51 6.42
CA HIS A 6 -13.13 8.21 7.02
C HIS A 6 -11.61 7.94 7.04
N TYR A 7 -10.90 8.53 6.09
CA TYR A 7 -9.46 8.34 5.91
C TYR A 7 -8.61 9.13 6.90
N THR A 8 -8.95 10.38 7.21
CA THR A 8 -8.29 11.13 8.31
C THR A 8 -8.46 10.42 9.65
N ARG A 9 -9.64 9.85 9.91
CA ARG A 9 -9.87 9.09 11.15
C ARG A 9 -9.01 7.82 11.24
N ALA A 10 -8.69 7.18 10.13
CA ALA A 10 -7.73 6.07 10.09
C ALA A 10 -6.29 6.54 10.31
N VAL A 11 -5.94 7.74 9.81
CA VAL A 11 -4.65 8.39 10.10
C VAL A 11 -4.48 8.63 11.59
N ASP A 12 -5.52 9.19 12.23
CA ASP A 12 -5.53 9.53 13.65
C ASP A 12 -5.55 8.28 14.55
N LEU A 13 -6.33 7.25 14.20
CA LEU A 13 -6.38 5.99 14.95
C LEU A 13 -5.06 5.22 14.91
N ALA A 14 -4.33 5.28 13.80
CA ALA A 14 -3.00 4.67 13.69
C ALA A 14 -1.90 5.47 14.43
N ALA A 15 -2.16 6.73 14.79
CA ALA A 15 -1.27 7.57 15.59
C ALA A 15 -1.47 7.37 17.10
N VAL A 16 -2.58 6.77 17.53
CA VAL A 16 -2.77 6.38 18.93
C VAL A 16 -2.02 5.07 19.15
N PRO A 17 -1.06 5.01 20.09
CA PRO A 17 -0.48 3.74 20.49
C PRO A 17 -1.52 2.98 21.32
N SER A 18 -2.52 2.38 20.66
CA SER A 18 -3.36 1.38 21.30
C SER A 18 -2.50 0.16 21.53
N VAL A 19 -2.20 -0.10 22.80
CA VAL A 19 -1.29 -1.14 23.30
C VAL A 19 -1.90 -2.55 23.15
N ALA A 20 -3.01 -2.71 22.40
CA ALA A 20 -3.87 -3.89 22.43
C ALA A 20 -4.37 -4.41 21.05
N SER A 21 -3.87 -3.90 19.92
CA SER A 21 -4.27 -4.40 18.59
C SER A 21 -3.22 -5.37 18.04
N ALA A 22 -3.67 -6.55 17.58
CA ALA A 22 -2.80 -7.59 17.03
C ALA A 22 -1.95 -7.04 15.85
N PRO A 23 -0.74 -7.59 15.59
CA PRO A 23 0.13 -7.13 14.49
C PRO A 23 -0.59 -7.03 13.14
N GLU A 24 -1.49 -7.98 12.85
CA GLU A 24 -2.32 -8.03 11.64
C GLU A 24 -3.31 -6.86 11.55
N GLU A 25 -3.94 -6.50 12.66
CA GLU A 25 -4.86 -5.35 12.73
C GLU A 25 -4.11 -4.04 12.52
N ARG A 26 -2.92 -3.91 13.13
CA ARG A 26 -2.02 -2.77 12.90
C ARG A 26 -1.57 -2.70 11.44
N ALA A 27 -1.23 -3.83 10.82
CA ALA A 27 -0.89 -3.89 9.40
C ALA A 27 -2.05 -3.42 8.51
N LEU A 28 -3.28 -3.85 8.82
CA LEU A 28 -4.48 -3.42 8.10
C LEU A 28 -4.71 -1.90 8.21
N LEU A 29 -4.56 -1.33 9.41
CA LEU A 29 -4.71 0.11 9.64
C LEU A 29 -3.68 0.92 8.84
N LEU A 30 -2.40 0.53 8.92
CA LEU A 30 -1.33 1.16 8.14
C LEU A 30 -1.59 1.06 6.64
N ALA A 31 -2.02 -0.10 6.15
CA ALA A 31 -2.31 -0.26 4.75
C ALA A 31 -3.54 0.58 4.31
N ASN A 32 -4.55 0.75 5.17
CA ASN A 32 -5.66 1.66 4.89
C ASN A 32 -5.22 3.13 4.88
N ARG A 33 -4.30 3.51 5.77
CA ARG A 33 -3.68 4.84 5.81
C ARG A 33 -2.83 5.13 4.57
N ALA A 34 -2.06 4.16 4.09
CA ALA A 34 -1.33 4.26 2.83
C ALA A 34 -2.27 4.55 1.65
N MET A 35 -3.41 3.86 1.57
CA MET A 35 -4.42 4.11 0.53
C MET A 35 -5.00 5.53 0.60
N ALA A 36 -5.21 6.06 1.81
CA ALA A 36 -5.67 7.42 2.00
C ALA A 36 -4.64 8.43 1.46
N ARG A 37 -3.38 8.28 1.85
CA ARG A 37 -2.27 9.12 1.42
C ARG A 37 -2.05 9.07 -0.10
N LEU A 38 -2.18 7.88 -0.72
CA LEU A 38 -2.20 7.73 -2.18
C LEU A 38 -3.28 8.58 -2.85
N LYS A 39 -4.49 8.62 -2.28
CA LYS A 39 -5.60 9.43 -2.83
C LYS A 39 -5.38 10.93 -2.64
N LEU A 40 -4.59 11.31 -1.63
CA LEU A 40 -4.19 12.69 -1.37
C LEU A 40 -2.95 13.11 -2.17
N GLY A 41 -2.31 12.19 -2.90
CA GLY A 41 -1.06 12.45 -3.64
C GLY A 41 0.20 12.49 -2.78
N ASP A 42 0.08 12.14 -1.49
CA ASP A 42 1.22 12.06 -0.56
C ASP A 42 1.91 10.70 -0.71
N PHE A 43 2.70 10.57 -1.78
CA PHE A 43 3.26 9.27 -2.18
C PHE A 43 4.38 8.79 -1.24
N GLU A 44 5.20 9.67 -0.65
CA GLU A 44 6.23 9.26 0.32
C GLU A 44 5.59 8.70 1.59
N ALA A 45 4.67 9.44 2.20
CA ALA A 45 4.02 8.97 3.41
C ALA A 45 3.14 7.72 3.15
N ALA A 46 2.62 7.56 1.93
CA ALA A 46 1.94 6.32 1.52
C ALA A 46 2.89 5.12 1.42
N LYS A 47 4.10 5.33 0.90
CA LYS A 47 5.14 4.32 0.80
C LYS A 47 5.55 3.84 2.20
N GLU A 48 5.86 4.76 3.11
CA GLU A 48 6.26 4.44 4.49
C GLU A 48 5.21 3.60 5.23
N ASP A 49 3.94 3.98 5.10
CA ASP A 49 2.83 3.23 5.70
C ASP A 49 2.69 1.84 5.11
N ALA A 50 2.81 1.72 3.80
CA ALA A 50 2.70 0.43 3.12
C ALA A 50 3.88 -0.48 3.48
N GLU A 51 5.09 0.06 3.59
CA GLU A 51 6.29 -0.66 4.05
C GLU A 51 6.14 -1.14 5.49
N ALA A 52 5.66 -0.28 6.40
CA ALA A 52 5.38 -0.67 7.77
C ALA A 52 4.28 -1.76 7.84
N ALA A 53 3.25 -1.68 7.01
CA ALA A 53 2.22 -2.72 6.93
C ALA A 53 2.78 -4.05 6.42
N VAL A 54 3.61 -4.03 5.37
CA VAL A 54 4.30 -5.23 4.86
C VAL A 54 5.26 -5.83 5.88
N GLY A 55 5.94 -5.00 6.67
CA GLY A 55 6.83 -5.46 7.74
C GLY A 55 6.09 -6.20 8.87
N LEU A 56 4.83 -5.83 9.12
CA LEU A 56 3.98 -6.49 10.12
C LEU A 56 3.24 -7.71 9.57
N ASP A 57 2.78 -7.64 8.32
CA ASP A 57 2.14 -8.75 7.60
C ASP A 57 2.69 -8.85 6.17
N PRO A 58 3.73 -9.66 5.96
CA PRO A 58 4.32 -9.87 4.63
C PRO A 58 3.38 -10.55 3.63
N SER A 59 2.29 -11.18 4.10
CA SER A 59 1.31 -11.86 3.26
C SER A 59 0.22 -10.91 2.72
N ASN A 60 0.19 -9.67 3.22
CA ASN A 60 -0.80 -8.68 2.85
C ASN A 60 -0.59 -8.14 1.42
N ALA A 61 -1.14 -8.83 0.43
CA ALA A 61 -1.05 -8.42 -0.99
C ALA A 61 -1.57 -6.99 -1.24
N LYS A 62 -2.53 -6.51 -0.44
CA LYS A 62 -3.04 -5.12 -0.55
C LYS A 62 -2.03 -4.09 -0.05
N ALA A 63 -1.20 -4.43 0.94
CA ALA A 63 -0.13 -3.55 1.40
C ALA A 63 0.97 -3.43 0.32
N HIS A 64 1.41 -4.55 -0.25
CA HIS A 64 2.33 -4.57 -1.40
C HIS A 64 1.80 -3.75 -2.59
N PHE A 65 0.52 -3.91 -2.94
CA PHE A 65 -0.11 -3.11 -4.01
C PHE A 65 -0.03 -1.60 -3.77
N ARG A 66 -0.27 -1.18 -2.52
CA ARG A 66 -0.24 0.24 -2.15
C ARG A 66 1.18 0.79 -2.15
N GLN A 67 2.15 0.01 -1.69
CA GLN A 67 3.57 0.35 -1.77
C GLN A 67 4.00 0.55 -3.23
N ALA A 68 3.62 -0.38 -4.13
CA ALA A 68 3.92 -0.25 -5.54
C ALA A 68 3.29 1.01 -6.17
N LYS A 69 2.01 1.29 -5.88
CA LYS A 69 1.35 2.52 -6.36
C LYS A 69 2.03 3.78 -5.84
N ALA A 70 2.53 3.77 -4.60
CA ALA A 70 3.26 4.89 -4.01
C ALA A 70 4.59 5.10 -4.75
N LEU A 71 5.35 4.02 -4.96
CA LEU A 71 6.60 4.03 -5.72
C LEU A 71 6.42 4.54 -7.16
N LEU A 72 5.34 4.16 -7.84
CA LEU A 72 5.02 4.71 -9.16
C LEU A 72 4.73 6.22 -9.13
N GLY A 73 4.00 6.69 -8.11
CA GLY A 73 3.78 8.12 -7.89
C GLY A 73 5.09 8.88 -7.65
N LEU A 74 6.06 8.24 -7.00
CA LEU A 74 7.43 8.74 -6.79
C LEU A 74 8.36 8.53 -7.99
N ARG A 75 7.87 8.00 -9.12
CA ARG A 75 8.66 7.69 -10.32
C ARG A 75 9.76 6.64 -10.10
N ARG A 76 9.63 5.80 -9.05
CA ARG A 76 10.53 4.69 -8.71
C ARG A 76 10.03 3.38 -9.32
N GLY A 77 10.02 3.32 -10.65
CA GLY A 77 9.41 2.23 -11.43
C GLY A 77 10.03 0.85 -11.17
N GLU A 78 11.35 0.75 -11.07
CA GLU A 78 12.07 -0.51 -10.83
C GLU A 78 11.68 -1.15 -9.50
N GLU A 79 11.62 -0.34 -8.43
CA GLU A 79 11.22 -0.80 -7.11
C GLU A 79 9.73 -1.18 -7.07
N ALA A 80 8.87 -0.40 -7.74
CA ALA A 80 7.45 -0.73 -7.85
C ALA A 80 7.23 -2.09 -8.52
N LEU A 81 8.03 -2.41 -9.53
CA LEU A 81 7.98 -3.66 -10.27
C LEU A 81 8.44 -4.86 -9.43
N ALA A 82 9.49 -4.71 -8.61
CA ALA A 82 9.88 -5.74 -7.65
C ALA A 82 8.76 -6.05 -6.64
N VAL A 83 8.13 -5.01 -6.09
CA VAL A 83 7.03 -5.15 -5.13
C VAL A 83 5.78 -5.75 -5.80
N LEU A 84 5.44 -5.36 -7.03
CA LEU A 84 4.29 -5.91 -7.75
C LEU A 84 4.43 -7.39 -8.05
N ARG A 85 5.63 -7.85 -8.41
CA ARG A 85 5.89 -9.29 -8.62
C ARG A 85 5.62 -10.10 -7.35
N ARG A 86 5.99 -9.56 -6.19
CA ARG A 86 5.65 -10.19 -4.90
C ARG A 86 4.16 -10.18 -4.65
N ALA A 87 3.47 -9.07 -4.89
CA ALA A 87 2.03 -8.95 -4.72
C ALA A 87 1.25 -9.97 -5.58
N VAL A 88 1.60 -10.09 -6.87
CA VAL A 88 0.98 -11.06 -7.80
C VAL A 88 1.25 -12.49 -7.36
N SER A 89 2.44 -12.79 -6.85
CA SER A 89 2.77 -14.13 -6.35
C SER A 89 1.95 -14.51 -5.11
N LEU A 90 1.57 -13.53 -4.28
CA LEU A 90 0.73 -13.73 -3.09
C LEU A 90 -0.76 -13.84 -3.45
N LEU A 91 -1.22 -13.13 -4.48
CA LEU A 91 -2.63 -13.09 -4.87
C LEU A 91 -2.79 -13.14 -6.41
N PRO A 92 -2.49 -14.29 -7.05
CA PRO A 92 -2.41 -14.39 -8.51
C PRO A 92 -3.77 -14.22 -9.21
N ALA A 93 -4.86 -14.44 -8.50
CA ALA A 93 -6.22 -14.26 -9.02
C ALA A 93 -6.67 -12.78 -9.05
N GLU A 94 -5.91 -11.86 -8.44
CA GLU A 94 -6.27 -10.45 -8.37
C GLU A 94 -5.87 -9.72 -9.65
N ARG A 95 -6.84 -9.58 -10.57
CA ARG A 95 -6.62 -8.97 -11.88
C ARG A 95 -6.01 -7.56 -11.81
N ALA A 96 -6.38 -6.76 -10.81
CA ALA A 96 -5.83 -5.42 -10.64
C ALA A 96 -4.30 -5.41 -10.42
N LEU A 97 -3.74 -6.45 -9.78
CA LEU A 97 -2.29 -6.60 -9.61
C LEU A 97 -1.61 -6.94 -10.93
N ALA A 98 -2.18 -7.90 -11.66
CA ALA A 98 -1.65 -8.34 -12.96
C ALA A 98 -1.70 -7.20 -13.99
N ASP A 99 -2.81 -6.46 -14.06
CA ASP A 99 -2.96 -5.32 -14.96
C ASP A 99 -1.95 -4.20 -14.64
N LEU A 100 -1.72 -3.93 -13.34
CA LEU A 100 -0.74 -2.93 -12.93
C LEU A 100 0.70 -3.38 -13.23
N LEU A 101 1.05 -4.65 -12.96
CA LEU A 101 2.37 -5.18 -13.29
C LEU A 101 2.66 -5.08 -14.79
N ALA A 102 1.74 -5.53 -15.64
CA ALA A 102 1.88 -5.46 -17.09
C ALA A 102 1.97 -4.01 -17.61
N LYS A 103 1.33 -3.06 -16.92
CA LYS A 103 1.50 -1.63 -17.23
C LYS A 103 2.92 -1.17 -16.91
N VAL A 104 3.40 -1.43 -15.70
CA VAL A 104 4.73 -0.98 -15.25
C VAL A 104 5.84 -1.62 -16.09
N GLU A 105 5.71 -2.89 -16.46
CA GLU A 105 6.67 -3.58 -17.33
C GLU A 105 6.76 -2.95 -18.73
N ARG A 106 5.62 -2.54 -19.30
CA ARG A 106 5.61 -1.81 -20.57
C ARG A 106 6.20 -0.41 -20.47
N ASP A 107 5.90 0.31 -19.39
CA ASP A 107 6.38 1.67 -19.17
C ASP A 107 7.89 1.73 -18.82
N SER A 108 8.52 0.58 -18.56
CA SER A 108 9.95 0.45 -18.23
C SER A 108 10.83 0.00 -19.42
N GLN A 109 10.25 -0.13 -20.63
CA GLN A 109 10.95 -0.41 -21.89
C GLN A 109 11.02 0.83 -22.78
#